data_AF-A0A495AGN2-F1
#
_entry.id   AF-A0A495AGN2-F1
#
_cell.length_a   1.000
_cell.length_b   1.000
_cell.length_c   1.000
_cell.angle_alpha   90.00
_cell.angle_beta   90.00
_cell.angle_gamma   90.00
#
_symmetry.space_group_name_H-M   'P 1'
#
loop_
_entity.id
_entity.type
_entity.pdbx_description
1 polymer ?
#
loop_
_entity_poly.entity_id
_entity_poly.type
_entity_poly.pdbx_seq_one_letter_code
_entity_poly.pdbx_strand_id
1 'polypeptide(L)'
;MKNQLYTMTNQRGFMFPYVLFIITILLIFVTSSINFYRNDIQLTQQYLEHIRVETLFQMGREKYKQNITNSESISPSSEVTYEFPDGNVTILTKKIDGDNYHLFFTIYTKELNMKYTYTHTYHISNLSNS
;
A
#
# COMPACT_ATOMS: atom_id res chain seq x y z
N MET A 1 -14.53 75.54 -28.54
CA MET A 1 -15.43 74.97 -27.50
C MET A 1 -14.78 73.70 -26.98
N LYS A 2 -14.28 73.72 -25.74
CA LYS A 2 -13.51 72.62 -25.13
C LYS A 2 -14.41 71.94 -24.11
N ASN A 3 -15.02 70.83 -24.49
CA ASN A 3 -15.89 70.05 -23.60
C ASN A 3 -15.00 69.24 -22.66
N GLN A 4 -14.97 69.65 -21.38
CA GLN A 4 -14.31 68.92 -20.32
C GLN A 4 -15.19 67.71 -19.95
N LEU A 5 -14.70 66.51 -20.26
CA LEU A 5 -15.24 65.28 -19.72
C LEU A 5 -14.84 65.19 -18.24
N TYR A 6 -15.81 65.39 -17.36
CA TYR A 6 -15.68 65.11 -15.94
C TYR A 6 -15.62 63.59 -15.75
N THR A 7 -14.42 63.03 -15.67
CA THR A 7 -14.23 61.70 -15.07
C THR A 7 -14.33 61.87 -13.56
N MET A 8 -15.48 61.49 -12.99
CA MET A 8 -15.65 61.41 -11.54
C MET A 8 -14.63 60.42 -10.99
N THR A 9 -13.56 60.97 -10.42
CA THR A 9 -12.54 60.29 -9.65
C THR A 9 -13.17 59.94 -8.29
N ASN A 10 -13.94 58.87 -8.22
CA ASN A 10 -14.38 58.29 -6.95
C ASN A 10 -13.63 56.96 -6.74
N GLN A 11 -12.39 57.07 -6.26
CA GLN A 11 -11.47 55.96 -5.99
C GLN A 11 -11.85 55.11 -4.76
N ARG A 12 -13.15 54.94 -4.48
CA ARG A 12 -13.65 54.09 -3.38
C ARG A 12 -14.12 52.69 -3.83
N GLY A 13 -13.98 52.38 -5.13
CA GLY A 13 -14.50 51.14 -5.74
C GLY A 13 -13.48 50.04 -6.04
N PHE A 14 -12.19 50.22 -5.75
CA PHE A 14 -11.14 49.27 -6.15
C PHE A 14 -10.63 48.35 -5.02
N MET A 15 -11.34 48.26 -3.90
CA MET A 15 -11.01 47.31 -2.80
C MET A 15 -11.47 45.88 -3.07
N PHE A 16 -12.56 45.72 -3.84
CA PHE A 16 -13.18 44.43 -4.12
C PHE A 16 -12.23 43.37 -4.71
N PRO A 17 -11.43 43.64 -5.76
CA PRO A 17 -10.54 42.62 -6.32
C PRO A 17 -9.45 42.17 -5.33
N TYR A 18 -8.97 43.06 -4.45
CA TYR A 18 -7.99 42.70 -3.42
C TYR A 18 -8.59 41.80 -2.34
N VAL A 19 -9.80 42.12 -1.88
CA VAL A 19 -10.51 41.27 -0.89
C VAL A 19 -10.81 39.90 -1.50
N LEU A 20 -11.26 39.85 -2.75
CA LEU A 20 -11.53 38.60 -3.46
C LEU A 20 -10.25 37.77 -3.66
N PHE A 21 -9.14 38.41 -3.95
CA PHE A 21 -7.84 37.75 -4.04
C PHE A 21 -7.42 37.13 -2.70
N ILE A 22 -7.56 37.87 -1.60
CA ILE A 22 -7.25 37.36 -0.24
C ILE A 22 -8.16 36.18 0.11
N ILE A 23 -9.46 36.30 -0.12
CA ILE A 23 -10.42 35.20 0.12
C ILE A 23 -10.06 33.98 -0.73
N THR A 24 -9.70 34.18 -1.99
CA THR A 24 -9.30 33.09 -2.89
C THR A 24 -8.05 32.37 -2.37
N ILE A 25 -7.04 33.12 -1.91
CA ILE A 25 -5.84 32.54 -1.30
C ILE A 25 -6.21 31.73 -0.05
N LEU A 26 -7.04 32.27 0.83
CA LEU A 26 -7.50 31.56 2.03
C LEU A 26 -8.24 30.27 1.67
N LEU A 27 -9.13 30.30 0.68
CA LEU A 27 -9.83 29.13 0.20
C LEU A 27 -8.88 28.08 -0.39
N ILE A 28 -7.87 28.49 -1.15
CA ILE A 28 -6.83 27.58 -1.66
C ILE A 28 -6.08 26.92 -0.51
N PHE A 29 -5.67 27.68 0.51
CA PHE A 29 -4.96 27.12 1.67
C PHE A 29 -5.82 26.11 2.44
N VAL A 30 -7.07 26.45 2.74
CA VAL A 30 -7.99 25.54 3.45
C VAL A 30 -8.23 24.28 2.62
N THR A 31 -8.51 24.43 1.33
CA THR A 31 -8.77 23.30 0.44
C THR A 31 -7.53 22.41 0.29
N SER A 32 -6.35 23.01 0.12
CA SER A 32 -5.09 22.29 0.05
C SER A 32 -4.80 21.52 1.33
N SER A 33 -5.06 22.11 2.49
CA SER A 33 -4.88 21.46 3.79
C SER A 33 -5.82 20.26 3.95
N ILE A 34 -7.09 20.40 3.55
CA ILE A 34 -8.06 19.30 3.59
C ILE A 34 -7.62 18.17 2.64
N ASN A 35 -7.18 18.51 1.43
CA ASN A 35 -6.74 17.52 0.45
C ASN A 35 -5.48 16.80 0.93
N PHE A 36 -4.53 17.52 1.51
CA PHE A 36 -3.31 16.94 2.07
C PHE A 36 -3.66 15.94 3.18
N TYR A 37 -4.52 16.33 4.13
CA TYR A 37 -4.95 15.44 5.20
C TYR A 37 -5.67 14.18 4.68
N ARG A 38 -6.53 14.32 3.66
CA ARG A 38 -7.20 13.17 3.03
C ARG A 38 -6.19 12.23 2.36
N ASN A 39 -5.19 12.79 1.68
CA ASN A 39 -4.14 12.01 1.04
C ASN A 39 -3.31 11.25 2.08
N ASP A 40 -2.95 11.89 3.20
CA ASP A 40 -2.18 11.24 4.27
C ASP A 40 -2.93 10.04 4.86
N ILE A 41 -4.24 10.15 5.05
CA ILE A 41 -5.07 9.01 5.50
C ILE A 41 -5.01 7.87 4.48
N GLN A 42 -5.18 8.18 3.19
CA GLN A 42 -5.15 7.16 2.12
C GLN A 42 -3.79 6.48 2.03
N LEU A 43 -2.70 7.25 2.09
CA LEU A 43 -1.33 6.74 2.10
C LEU A 43 -1.07 5.85 3.32
N THR A 44 -1.53 6.28 4.49
CA THR A 44 -1.38 5.50 5.72
C THR A 44 -2.12 4.17 5.63
N GLN A 45 -3.34 4.15 5.07
CA GLN A 45 -4.08 2.91 4.86
C GLN A 45 -3.35 1.96 3.91
N GLN A 46 -2.82 2.47 2.80
CA GLN A 46 -2.02 1.66 1.87
C GLN A 46 -0.74 1.12 2.52
N TYR A 47 -0.09 1.91 3.37
CA TYR A 47 1.12 1.49 4.08
C TYR A 47 0.81 0.39 5.11
N LEU A 48 -0.27 0.52 5.87
CA LEU A 48 -0.72 -0.51 6.80
C LEU A 48 -1.03 -1.83 6.08
N GLU A 49 -1.66 -1.76 4.92
CA GLU A 49 -1.94 -2.93 4.08
C GLU A 49 -0.66 -3.59 3.58
N HIS A 50 0.31 -2.80 3.15
CA HIS A 50 1.61 -3.32 2.76
C HIS A 50 2.30 -4.04 3.92
N ILE A 51 2.28 -3.46 5.14
CA ILE A 51 2.81 -4.11 6.35
C ILE A 51 2.07 -5.41 6.64
N ARG A 52 0.74 -5.45 6.51
CA ARG A 52 -0.05 -6.68 6.73
C ARG A 52 0.34 -7.79 5.77
N VAL A 53 0.51 -7.47 4.48
CA VAL A 53 0.96 -8.44 3.48
C VAL A 53 2.34 -8.99 3.82
N GLU A 54 3.29 -8.11 4.16
CA GLU A 54 4.65 -8.51 4.54
C GLU A 54 4.66 -9.36 5.82
N THR A 55 3.84 -9.01 6.80
CA THR A 55 3.71 -9.76 8.05
C THR A 55 3.11 -11.14 7.79
N LEU A 56 2.06 -11.23 6.98
CA LEU A 56 1.47 -12.51 6.57
C LEU A 56 2.49 -13.37 5.82
N PHE A 57 3.26 -12.78 4.91
CA PHE A 57 4.35 -13.46 4.20
C PHE A 57 5.35 -14.08 5.19
N GLN A 58 5.86 -13.28 6.12
CA GLN A 58 6.85 -13.72 7.11
C GLN A 58 6.28 -14.82 8.02
N MET A 59 5.07 -14.65 8.54
CA MET A 59 4.41 -15.67 9.37
C MET A 59 4.17 -16.97 8.60
N GLY A 60 3.70 -16.87 7.35
CA GLY A 60 3.49 -18.03 6.47
C GLY A 60 4.78 -18.78 6.20
N ARG A 61 5.87 -18.05 5.91
CA ARG A 61 7.20 -18.60 5.71
C ARG A 61 7.74 -19.30 6.96
N GLU A 62 7.66 -18.68 8.12
CA GLU A 62 8.15 -19.28 9.37
C GLU A 62 7.35 -20.52 9.77
N LYS A 63 6.01 -20.47 9.62
CA LYS A 63 5.15 -21.64 9.90
C LYS A 63 5.41 -22.79 8.92
N TYR A 64 5.65 -22.47 7.64
CA TYR A 64 6.02 -23.46 6.63
C TYR A 64 7.36 -24.11 6.93
N LYS A 65 8.37 -23.31 7.32
CA LYS A 65 9.68 -23.80 7.74
C LYS A 65 9.57 -24.74 8.95
N GLN A 66 8.85 -24.34 10.00
CA GLN A 66 8.62 -25.19 11.18
C GLN A 66 7.97 -26.53 10.81
N ASN A 67 6.98 -26.50 9.91
CA ASN A 67 6.32 -27.72 9.46
C ASN A 67 7.28 -28.64 8.71
N ILE A 68 8.12 -28.12 7.82
CA ILE A 68 9.13 -28.92 7.12
C ILE A 68 10.18 -29.49 8.08
N THR A 69 10.64 -28.70 9.05
CA THR A 69 11.62 -29.18 10.03
C THR A 69 11.04 -30.32 10.88
N ASN A 70 9.74 -30.28 11.17
CA ASN A 70 9.05 -31.29 11.99
C ASN A 70 8.53 -32.49 11.18
N SER A 71 8.24 -32.33 9.89
CA SER A 71 7.81 -33.41 9.00
C SER A 71 8.98 -33.80 8.09
N GLU A 72 9.58 -34.96 8.30
CA GLU A 72 10.81 -35.45 7.64
C GLU A 72 10.81 -35.50 6.09
N SER A 73 9.74 -35.08 5.40
CA SER A 73 9.75 -34.97 3.94
C SER A 73 8.85 -33.87 3.38
N ILE A 74 9.40 -33.05 2.50
CA ILE A 74 8.64 -32.13 1.64
C ILE A 74 8.07 -32.96 0.48
N SER A 75 6.76 -33.13 0.43
CA SER A 75 6.14 -33.77 -0.73
C SER A 75 6.31 -32.88 -1.97
N PRO A 76 6.85 -33.40 -3.08
CA PRO A 76 7.02 -32.64 -4.31
C PRO A 76 5.63 -32.29 -4.87
N SER A 77 5.33 -31.00 -4.99
CA SER A 77 4.00 -30.49 -5.39
C SER A 77 2.94 -30.50 -4.29
N SER A 78 3.33 -30.16 -3.06
CA SER A 78 2.37 -29.89 -1.98
C SER A 78 1.92 -28.44 -2.00
N GLU A 79 0.62 -28.23 -1.73
CA GLU A 79 0.02 -26.94 -1.45
C GLU A 79 -0.43 -26.94 0.01
N VAL A 80 -0.02 -25.93 0.76
CA VAL A 80 -0.39 -25.79 2.18
C VAL A 80 -0.95 -24.39 2.40
N THR A 81 -2.12 -24.32 3.04
CA THR A 81 -2.76 -23.05 3.40
C THR A 81 -2.69 -22.85 4.90
N TYR A 82 -2.23 -21.67 5.30
CA TYR A 82 -2.18 -21.20 6.68
C TYR A 82 -3.18 -20.07 6.88
N GLU A 83 -4.04 -20.23 7.88
CA GLU A 83 -4.97 -19.18 8.29
C GLU A 83 -4.37 -18.34 9.42
N PHE A 84 -4.49 -17.03 9.29
CA PHE A 84 -4.09 -16.04 10.28
C PHE A 84 -5.26 -15.07 10.54
N PRO A 85 -5.22 -14.30 11.65
CA PRO A 85 -6.26 -13.32 11.95
C PRO A 85 -6.48 -12.32 10.80
N ASP A 86 -5.41 -11.82 10.21
CA ASP A 86 -5.43 -10.76 9.19
C ASP A 86 -5.61 -11.26 7.75
N GLY A 87 -5.58 -12.58 7.53
CA GLY A 87 -5.58 -13.14 6.18
C GLY A 87 -5.10 -14.58 6.12
N ASN A 88 -5.02 -15.11 4.90
CA ASN A 88 -4.59 -16.47 4.65
C ASN A 88 -3.35 -16.46 3.74
N VAL A 89 -2.45 -17.42 3.93
CA VAL A 89 -1.28 -17.62 3.10
C VAL A 89 -1.25 -19.04 2.57
N THR A 90 -1.29 -19.17 1.26
CA THR A 90 -1.18 -20.45 0.56
C THR A 90 0.19 -20.56 -0.07
N ILE A 91 0.90 -21.64 0.22
CA ILE A 91 2.25 -21.89 -0.28
C ILE A 91 2.21 -23.13 -1.15
N LEU A 92 2.54 -22.95 -2.43
CA LEU A 92 2.66 -24.03 -3.40
C LEU A 92 4.14 -24.33 -3.65
N THR A 93 4.50 -25.59 -3.48
CA THR A 93 5.89 -26.04 -3.55
C THR A 93 6.13 -26.86 -4.80
N LYS A 94 6.81 -26.30 -5.80
CA LYS A 94 7.14 -27.02 -7.03
C LYS A 94 8.61 -27.42 -7.05
N LYS A 95 8.87 -28.72 -7.26
CA LYS A 95 10.23 -29.23 -7.47
C LYS A 95 10.72 -28.81 -8.87
N ILE A 96 11.94 -28.31 -8.96
CA ILE A 96 12.54 -27.80 -10.20
C ILE A 96 13.51 -28.83 -10.76
N ASP A 97 14.57 -29.11 -10.00
CA ASP A 97 15.64 -30.03 -10.37
C ASP A 97 16.47 -30.40 -9.11
N GLY A 98 16.85 -31.67 -8.97
CA GLY A 98 17.58 -32.16 -7.79
C GLY A 98 16.89 -31.83 -6.46
N ASP A 99 17.52 -31.02 -5.62
CA ASP A 99 17.04 -30.55 -4.31
C ASP A 99 16.54 -29.08 -4.32
N ASN A 100 16.26 -28.53 -5.50
CA ASN A 100 15.75 -27.17 -5.66
C ASN A 100 14.22 -27.12 -5.76
N TYR A 101 13.62 -26.22 -4.98
CA TYR A 101 12.18 -26.03 -4.91
C TYR A 101 11.81 -24.55 -5.10
N HIS A 102 10.80 -24.29 -5.93
CA HIS A 102 10.12 -22.98 -5.96
C HIS A 102 8.98 -23.01 -4.96
N LEU A 103 8.94 -21.99 -4.10
CA LEU A 103 7.80 -21.69 -3.24
C LEU A 103 7.04 -20.51 -3.83
N PHE A 104 5.77 -20.73 -4.14
CA PHE A 104 4.86 -19.68 -4.57
C PHE A 104 3.94 -19.34 -3.40
N PHE A 105 4.08 -18.13 -2.88
CA PHE A 105 3.28 -17.60 -1.79
C PHE A 105 2.11 -16.81 -2.38
N THR A 106 0.91 -17.24 -2.09
CA THR A 106 -0.33 -16.52 -2.38
C THR A 106 -0.88 -15.99 -1.07
N ILE A 107 -0.92 -14.67 -0.92
CA ILE A 107 -1.37 -13.99 0.30
C ILE A 107 -2.71 -13.33 0.00
N TYR A 108 -3.66 -13.58 0.88
CA TYR A 108 -4.99 -13.02 0.84
C TYR A 108 -5.23 -12.19 2.10
N THR A 109 -5.43 -10.88 1.95
CA THR A 109 -5.80 -10.00 3.07
C THR A 109 -7.31 -9.89 3.19
N LYS A 110 -7.84 -9.96 4.43
CA LYS A 110 -9.29 -9.85 4.67
C LYS A 110 -9.83 -8.45 4.42
N GLU A 111 -9.01 -7.43 4.64
CA GLU A 111 -9.46 -6.03 4.70
C GLU A 111 -9.74 -5.44 3.31
N LEU A 112 -8.83 -5.63 2.36
CA LEU A 112 -9.01 -5.13 0.98
C LEU A 112 -9.28 -6.23 -0.05
N ASN A 113 -9.46 -7.48 0.38
CA ASN A 113 -9.75 -8.62 -0.50
C ASN A 113 -8.71 -8.75 -1.64
N MET A 114 -7.46 -8.37 -1.35
CA MET A 114 -6.38 -8.32 -2.32
C MET A 114 -5.55 -9.61 -2.29
N LYS A 115 -5.19 -10.08 -3.48
CA LYS A 115 -4.36 -11.26 -3.69
C LYS A 115 -2.97 -10.84 -4.14
N TYR A 116 -1.96 -11.13 -3.31
CA TYR A 116 -0.56 -10.93 -3.66
C TYR A 116 0.11 -12.27 -3.95
N THR A 117 0.92 -12.35 -5.00
CA THR A 117 1.67 -13.57 -5.33
C THR A 117 3.16 -13.27 -5.36
N TYR A 118 3.92 -13.91 -4.48
CA TYR A 118 5.38 -13.83 -4.43
C TYR A 118 5.97 -15.17 -4.84
N THR A 119 6.96 -15.14 -5.73
CA THR A 119 7.74 -16.33 -6.10
C THR A 119 9.09 -16.24 -5.42
N HIS A 120 9.45 -17.25 -4.63
CA HIS A 120 10.77 -17.36 -4.05
C HIS A 120 11.38 -18.73 -4.34
N THR A 121 12.65 -18.74 -4.74
CA THR A 121 13.40 -19.96 -5.01
C THR A 121 14.19 -20.34 -3.78
N TYR A 122 13.98 -21.54 -3.26
CA TYR A 122 14.74 -22.06 -2.13
C TYR A 122 15.56 -23.29 -2.53
N HIS A 123 16.81 -23.30 -2.07
CA HIS A 123 17.65 -24.49 -2.04
C HIS A 123 17.43 -25.18 -0.67
N ILE A 124 17.19 -26.50 -0.64
CA ILE A 124 16.84 -27.24 0.59
C ILE A 124 17.85 -27.04 1.74
N SER A 125 19.15 -26.88 1.43
CA SER A 125 20.19 -26.62 2.44
C SER A 125 19.97 -25.35 3.26
N ASN A 126 19.22 -24.38 2.73
CA ASN A 126 18.97 -23.08 3.39
C ASN A 126 17.67 -23.08 4.21
N LEU A 127 16.81 -24.10 4.08
CA LEU A 127 15.64 -24.24 4.95
C LEU A 127 15.98 -24.84 6.33
N SER A 128 17.11 -25.55 6.44
CA SER A 128 17.52 -26.25 7.66
C SER A 128 18.44 -25.45 8.59
N ASN A 129 19.06 -24.35 8.15
CA ASN A 129 20.19 -23.72 8.86
C ASN A 129 20.08 -22.19 9.07
N SER A 130 18.87 -21.62 9.06
CA SER A 130 18.63 -20.22 9.46
C SER A 130 17.52 -20.14 10.48
#